data_AF-A0A1S9BR27-F1
#
_entry.id   AF-A0A1S9BR27-F1
#
_cell.length_a   1.000
_cell.length_b   1.000
_cell.length_c   1.000
_cell.angle_alpha   90.00
_cell.angle_beta   90.00
_cell.angle_gamma   90.00
#
_symmetry.space_group_name_H-M   'P 1'
#
loop_
_entity.id
_entity.type
_entity.pdbx_description
1 polymer ?
#
loop_
_entity_poly.entity_id
_entity_poly.type
_entity_poly.pdbx_seq_one_letter_code
_entity_poly.pdbx_strand_id
1 'polypeptide(L)' 'MVKAPFNHFDEAEKRMSSKIHTVSNRFIKDIQSKKIYPAQKVFKSVIFNIGIRPFVKKKGLAYHGVMEKWDNIGIQLK' A
#
# COMPACT_ATOMS: atom_id res chain seq x y z
N MET A 1 1.01 31.27 34.54
CA MET A 1 0.11 30.78 33.46
C MET A 1 0.27 29.28 33.34
N VAL A 2 -0.73 28.52 33.81
CA VAL A 2 -0.75 27.06 33.68
C VAL A 2 -1.02 26.75 32.20
N LYS A 3 -0.11 26.05 31.53
CA LYS A 3 -0.34 25.56 30.16
C LYS A 3 -1.45 24.51 30.24
N ALA A 4 -2.64 24.86 29.77
CA ALA A 4 -3.77 23.94 29.71
C ALA A 4 -3.48 22.82 28.69
N PRO A 5 -3.90 21.58 28.96
CA PRO A 5 -3.56 20.40 28.14
C PRO A 5 -4.14 20.43 26.71
N PHE A 6 -5.02 21.38 26.40
CA PHE A 6 -5.66 21.52 25.10
C PHE A 6 -4.72 22.01 23.98
N ASN A 7 -3.60 22.66 24.30
CA ASN A 7 -2.63 23.10 23.27
C ASN A 7 -1.76 21.96 22.71
N HIS A 8 -1.80 20.76 23.30
CA HIS A 8 -1.04 19.61 22.79
C HIS A 8 -1.66 19.01 21.52
N PHE A 9 -2.96 19.21 21.29
CA PHE A 9 -3.65 18.70 20.11
C PHE A 9 -3.17 19.44 18.85
N ASP A 10 -3.07 20.77 18.92
CA ASP A 10 -2.60 21.63 17.82
C ASP A 10 -1.13 21.33 17.44
N GLU A 11 -0.26 21.10 18.43
CA GLU A 11 1.13 20.72 18.17
C GLU A 11 1.23 19.31 17.56
N ALA A 12 0.44 18.35 18.04
CA ALA A 12 0.40 17.00 17.50
C ALA A 12 -0.13 16.98 16.06
N GLU A 13 -1.18 17.75 15.79
CA GLU A 13 -1.76 17.92 14.45
C GLU A 13 -0.76 18.56 13.49
N LYS A 14 -0.09 19.65 13.90
CA LYS A 14 0.94 20.30 13.09
C LYS A 14 2.11 19.37 12.78
N ARG A 15 2.55 18.56 13.75
CA ARG A 15 3.59 17.53 13.55
C ARG A 15 3.11 16.44 12.59
N MET A 16 1.86 16.00 12.70
CA MET A 16 1.28 14.99 11.81
C MET A 16 1.22 15.53 10.37
N SER A 17 0.68 16.73 10.17
CA SER A 17 0.59 17.38 8.86
C SER A 17 1.95 17.57 8.20
N SER A 18 2.98 17.96 8.96
CA SER A 18 4.36 18.06 8.46
C SER A 18 4.92 16.70 8.00
N LYS A 19 4.65 15.63 8.77
CA LYS A 19 5.06 14.27 8.39
C LYS A 19 4.35 13.81 7.12
N ILE A 20 3.03 14.03 7.04
CA ILE A 20 2.23 13.70 5.84
C ILE A 20 2.82 14.43 4.63
N HIS A 21 3.03 15.74 4.72
CA HIS A 21 3.57 16.53 3.61
C HIS A 21 4.96 16.04 3.16
N THR A 22 5.82 15.68 4.13
CA THR A 22 7.16 15.15 3.84
C THR A 22 7.09 13.80 3.12
N VAL A 23 6.24 12.89 3.59
CA VAL A 23 6.05 11.57 2.97
C VAL A 23 5.43 11.71 1.59
N SER A 24 4.43 12.56 1.41
CA SER A 24 3.79 12.83 0.12
C SER A 24 4.79 13.39 -0.89
N ASN A 25 5.59 14.39 -0.50
CA ASN A 25 6.60 14.96 -1.40
C ASN A 25 7.68 13.95 -1.76
N ARG A 26 8.10 13.13 -0.80
CA ARG A 26 9.04 12.03 -1.07
C ARG A 26 8.44 11.05 -2.09
N PHE A 27 7.20 10.62 -1.86
CA PHE A 27 6.50 9.70 -2.76
C PHE A 27 6.38 10.25 -4.19
N ILE A 28 6.01 11.53 -4.35
CA ILE A 28 5.93 12.19 -5.66
C ILE A 28 7.31 12.22 -6.33
N LYS A 29 8.37 12.59 -5.61
CA LYS A 29 9.74 12.59 -6.14
C LYS A 29 10.20 11.20 -6.55
N ASP A 30 9.85 10.18 -5.77
CA ASP A 30 10.21 8.80 -6.06
C ASP A 30 9.49 8.29 -7.32
N ILE A 31 8.23 8.70 -7.56
CA ILE A 31 7.51 8.42 -8.81
C ILE A 31 8.22 9.10 -9.98
N GLN A 32 8.53 10.40 -9.87
CA GLN A 32 9.19 11.16 -10.94
C GLN A 32 10.56 10.60 -11.29
N SER A 33 11.33 10.18 -10.29
CA SER A 33 12.65 9.55 -10.46
C SER A 33 12.60 8.07 -10.81
N LYS A 34 11.40 7.48 -10.97
CA LYS A 34 11.18 6.04 -11.22
C LYS A 34 11.94 5.15 -10.22
N LYS A 35 12.01 5.57 -8.97
CA LYS A 35 12.80 4.90 -7.94
C LYS A 35 12.28 3.48 -7.70
N ILE A 36 13.21 2.54 -7.68
CA ILE A 36 12.89 1.13 -7.47
C ILE A 36 12.82 0.84 -5.97
N TYR A 37 11.73 0.19 -5.55
CA TYR A 37 11.49 -0.24 -4.17
C TYR A 37 11.55 -1.77 -4.04
N PRO A 38 12.74 -2.38 -3.92
CA PRO A 38 12.91 -3.83 -3.98
C PRO A 38 12.20 -4.54 -2.83
N ALA A 39 12.32 -4.05 -1.59
CA ALA A 39 11.63 -4.63 -0.44
C ALA A 39 10.10 -4.62 -0.63
N GLN A 40 9.53 -3.50 -1.08
CA GLN A 40 8.08 -3.41 -1.35
C GLN A 40 7.65 -4.40 -2.45
N LYS A 41 8.48 -4.60 -3.47
CA LYS A 41 8.22 -5.59 -4.53
C LYS A 41 8.19 -7.01 -3.95
N VAL A 42 9.13 -7.35 -3.06
CA VAL A 42 9.16 -8.64 -2.37
C VAL A 42 7.92 -8.82 -1.49
N PHE A 43 7.59 -7.84 -0.64
CA PHE A 43 6.41 -7.92 0.22
C PHE A 43 5.11 -8.07 -0.58
N LYS A 44 4.94 -7.31 -1.68
CA LYS A 44 3.80 -7.46 -2.59
C LYS A 44 3.73 -8.87 -3.18
N SER A 45 4.88 -9.43 -3.58
CA SER A 45 4.95 -10.81 -4.08
C SER A 45 4.52 -11.83 -3.02
N VAL A 46 4.97 -11.67 -1.77
CA VAL A 46 4.58 -12.55 -0.65
C VAL A 46 3.08 -12.47 -0.38
N ILE A 47 2.52 -11.26 -0.23
CA ILE A 47 1.09 -11.07 0.01
C ILE A 47 0.25 -11.69 -1.11
N PHE A 48 0.67 -11.50 -2.36
CA PHE A 48 -0.03 -12.05 -3.50
C PHE A 48 0.05 -13.58 -3.54
N ASN A 49 1.25 -14.16 -3.45
CA ASN A 49 1.46 -15.59 -3.63
C ASN A 49 1.00 -16.45 -2.44
N ILE A 50 1.06 -15.93 -1.21
CA ILE A 50 0.69 -16.67 0.01
C ILE A 50 -0.74 -16.36 0.45
N GLY A 51 -1.25 -15.15 0.19
CA GLY A 51 -2.57 -14.74 0.64
C GLY A 51 -3.61 -14.75 -0.49
N ILE A 52 -3.51 -13.76 -1.38
CA ILE A 52 -4.58 -13.44 -2.34
C ILE A 52 -4.76 -14.56 -3.37
N ARG A 53 -3.67 -15.05 -3.96
CA ARG A 53 -3.70 -16.10 -4.99
C ARG A 53 -4.31 -17.42 -4.48
N PRO A 54 -3.85 -18.01 -3.35
CA PRO A 54 -4.45 -19.25 -2.86
C PRO A 54 -5.88 -19.04 -2.36
N PHE A 55 -6.21 -17.87 -1.79
CA PHE A 55 -7.59 -17.54 -1.42
C PHE A 55 -8.52 -17.56 -2.63
N VAL A 56 -8.15 -16.88 -3.71
CA VAL A 56 -8.94 -16.82 -4.95
C VAL A 56 -9.04 -18.22 -5.59
N LYS A 57 -7.93 -18.96 -5.68
CA LYS A 57 -7.94 -20.34 -6.19
C LYS A 57 -8.86 -21.25 -5.36
N LYS A 58 -8.84 -21.16 -4.02
CA LYS A 58 -9.71 -21.95 -3.13
C LYS A 58 -11.20 -21.66 -3.33
N LYS A 59 -11.55 -20.43 -3.70
CA LYS A 59 -12.95 -20.04 -3.99
C LYS A 59 -13.45 -20.54 -5.35
N GLY A 60 -12.54 -20.88 -6.27
CA GLY A 60 -12.88 -21.53 -7.53
C GLY A 60 -13.88 -20.72 -8.37
N LEU A 61 -14.98 -21.36 -8.78
CA LEU A 61 -15.97 -20.79 -9.69
C LEU A 61 -16.57 -19.45 -9.23
N ALA A 62 -16.72 -19.24 -7.92
CA ALA A 62 -17.24 -17.98 -7.38
C ALA A 62 -16.35 -16.76 -7.71
N TYR A 63 -15.07 -17.01 -8.03
CA TYR A 63 -14.09 -15.99 -8.39
C TYR A 63 -13.55 -16.20 -9.81
N HIS A 64 -14.29 -16.89 -10.67
CA HIS A 64 -13.87 -17.19 -12.04
C HIS A 64 -13.50 -15.94 -12.84
N GLY A 65 -14.31 -14.87 -12.76
CA GLY A 65 -14.01 -13.61 -13.43
C GLY A 65 -12.72 -12.93 -12.93
N VAL A 66 -12.32 -13.15 -11.67
CA VAL A 66 -11.03 -12.66 -11.15
C VAL A 66 -9.88 -13.46 -11.77
N MET A 67 -10.05 -14.78 -11.86
CA MET A 67 -9.04 -15.67 -12.46
C MET A 67 -8.85 -15.39 -13.95
N GLU A 68 -9.94 -15.24 -14.69
CA GLU A 68 -9.93 -14.86 -16.11
C GLU A 68 -9.29 -13.48 -16.32
N LYS A 69 -9.64 -12.49 -15.48
CA LYS A 69 -9.04 -11.16 -15.56
C LYS A 69 -7.53 -11.21 -15.34
N TRP A 70 -7.06 -12.01 -14.39
CA TRP A 70 -5.63 -12.17 -14.12
C TRP A 70 -4.89 -12.81 -15.28
N ASP A 71 -5.46 -13.84 -15.90
CA ASP A 71 -4.87 -14.47 -17.08
C ASP A 71 -4.75 -13.48 -18.25
N ASN A 72 -5.81 -12.70 -18.49
CA ASN A 72 -5.84 -11.66 -19.53
C ASN A 72 -4.78 -10.55 -19.35
N ILE A 73 -4.35 -10.27 -18.12
CA ILE A 73 -3.29 -9.27 -17.84
C ILE A 73 -1.91 -9.92 -17.61
N GLY A 74 -1.77 -11.21 -17.93
CA GLY A 74 -0.50 -11.94 -17.85
C GLY A 74 -0.09 -12.37 -16.43
N ILE A 75 -1.00 -12.29 -15.46
CA ILE A 75 -0.78 -12.85 -14.12
C ILE A 75 -1.08 -14.35 -14.18
N GLN A 76 -0.05 -15.13 -14.51
CA GLN A 76 -0.21 -16.56 -14.72
C GLN A 76 -0.65 -17.28 -13.44
N LEU A 77 -1.78 -17.98 -13.54
CA LEU A 77 -2.35 -18.79 -12.46
C LEU A 77 -1.83 -20.23 -12.42
N LYS A 78 -0.87 -20.61 -13.28
CA LYS A 78 -0.19 -21.92 -13.25
C LYS A 78 0.41 -22.20 -11.88
#